data_AF-A0A1D2M339-F1
#
_entry.id   AF-A0A1D2M339-F1
#
_cell.length_a   1.000
_cell.length_b   1.000
_cell.length_c   1.000
_cell.angle_alpha   90.00
_cell.angle_beta   90.00
_cell.angle_gamma   90.00
#
_symmetry.space_group_name_H-M   'P 1'
#
loop_
_entity.id
_entity.type
_entity.pdbx_description
1 polymer ?
#
loop_
_entity_poly.entity_id
_entity_poly.type
_entity_poly.pdbx_seq_one_letter_code
_entity_poly.pdbx_strand_id
1 'polypeptide(L)'
;MPAYLRNVEDSYIVAPEAVNSAIMGFSNSFNDIDIQITRPLGSNAVLMYVVLGRTLRSVVILKGWLIEWVVIREGYDERRRNFKPMSESKIQSFQKVTDNANAAMLHFCAPTHPELSVKSFLTWLHSYITLFTQPCKKCGLHLSNNLPPTWRDLRTLDPYHEECKP
;
A
#
# COMPACT_ATOMS: atom_id res chain seq x y z
N MET A 1 -22.50 25.18 -2.02
CA MET A 1 -21.96 23.82 -2.26
C MET A 1 -21.33 23.32 -0.97
N PRO A 2 -21.50 22.05 -0.58
CA PRO A 2 -21.00 21.53 0.70
C PRO A 2 -19.46 21.53 0.71
N ALA A 3 -18.85 22.04 1.78
CA ALA A 3 -17.39 22.10 1.94
C ALA A 3 -16.69 20.74 1.79
N TYR A 4 -17.41 19.64 2.02
CA TYR A 4 -16.89 18.28 1.90
C TYR A 4 -16.52 17.88 0.46
N LEU A 5 -17.26 18.38 -0.56
CA LEU A 5 -16.94 18.10 -1.96
C LEU A 5 -15.71 18.89 -2.44
N ARG A 6 -15.53 20.12 -1.92
CA ARG A 6 -14.38 20.98 -2.24
C ARG A 6 -13.05 20.37 -1.77
N ASN A 7 -13.05 19.77 -0.57
CA ASN A 7 -11.85 19.16 0.02
C ASN A 7 -11.39 17.89 -0.74
N VAL A 8 -12.33 17.19 -1.38
CA VAL A 8 -12.01 16.04 -2.23
C VAL A 8 -11.41 16.53 -3.57
N GLU A 9 -11.90 17.63 -4.13
CA GLU A 9 -11.31 18.27 -5.32
C GLU A 9 -9.85 18.70 -5.09
N ASP A 10 -9.53 19.25 -3.92
CA ASP A 10 -8.17 19.66 -3.54
C ASP A 10 -7.19 18.47 -3.48
N SER A 11 -7.69 17.26 -3.21
CA SER A 11 -6.87 16.04 -3.21
C SER A 11 -6.47 15.60 -4.62
N TYR A 12 -7.22 15.99 -5.65
CA TYR A 12 -6.98 15.63 -7.05
C TYR A 12 -6.14 16.66 -7.82
N ILE A 13 -6.19 17.93 -7.42
CA ILE A 13 -5.55 19.04 -8.14
C ILE A 13 -4.24 19.40 -7.43
N VAL A 14 -3.21 18.58 -7.66
CA VAL A 14 -1.89 18.74 -7.04
C VAL A 14 -0.81 18.72 -8.11
N ALA A 15 0.17 19.62 -7.99
CA ALA A 15 1.31 19.63 -8.89
C ALA A 15 2.07 18.29 -8.83
N PRO A 16 2.33 17.64 -9.97
CA PRO A 16 3.10 16.39 -10.06
C PRO A 16 4.41 16.39 -9.24
N GLU A 17 5.12 17.51 -9.25
CA GLU A 17 6.41 17.71 -8.59
C GLU A 17 6.29 17.71 -7.07
N ALA A 18 5.20 18.27 -6.53
CA ALA A 18 4.93 18.26 -5.09
C ALA A 18 4.69 16.82 -4.59
N VAL A 19 3.90 16.05 -5.35
CA VAL A 19 3.64 14.63 -5.06
C VAL A 19 4.95 13.83 -5.10
N ASN A 20 5.77 14.02 -6.12
CA ASN A 20 7.07 13.34 -6.23
C ASN A 20 7.98 13.67 -5.04
N SER A 21 8.07 14.95 -4.67
CA SER A 21 8.96 15.41 -3.60
C SER A 21 8.56 14.82 -2.25
N ALA A 22 7.26 14.76 -1.93
CA ALA A 22 6.81 14.14 -0.69
C ALA A 22 7.00 12.63 -0.70
N ILE A 23 6.71 11.95 -1.81
CA ILE A 23 6.93 10.49 -1.93
C ILE A 23 8.40 10.16 -1.71
N MET A 24 9.32 10.93 -2.31
CA MET A 24 10.76 10.76 -2.08
C MET A 24 11.14 11.01 -0.62
N GLY A 25 10.54 12.03 0.02
CA GLY A 25 10.70 12.27 1.46
C GLY A 25 10.23 11.09 2.31
N PHE A 26 9.10 10.47 1.94
CA PHE A 26 8.61 9.27 2.61
C PHE A 26 9.52 8.07 2.37
N SER A 27 9.98 7.85 1.15
CA SER A 27 10.92 6.77 0.81
C SER A 27 12.18 6.85 1.67
N ASN A 28 12.75 8.05 1.84
CA ASN A 28 13.93 8.27 2.68
C ASN A 28 13.69 8.03 4.18
N SER A 29 12.42 7.99 4.61
CA SER A 29 12.07 7.69 6.01
C SER A 29 12.06 6.19 6.32
N PHE A 30 12.11 5.34 5.30
CA PHE A 30 12.10 3.88 5.43
C PHE A 30 13.41 3.31 4.87
N ASN A 31 14.07 2.41 5.60
CA ASN A 31 15.34 1.83 5.17
C ASN A 31 15.19 0.67 4.17
N ASP A 32 14.02 0.02 4.15
CA ASP A 32 13.77 -1.24 3.44
C ASP A 32 12.64 -1.15 2.40
N ILE A 33 12.36 0.07 1.93
CA ILE A 33 11.40 0.35 0.86
C ILE A 33 12.14 0.94 -0.35
N ASP A 34 11.83 0.46 -1.55
CA ASP A 34 12.20 1.12 -2.80
C ASP A 34 10.93 1.55 -3.52
N ILE A 35 10.80 2.85 -3.81
CA ILE A 35 9.62 3.41 -4.48
C ILE A 35 10.02 4.01 -5.82
N GLN A 36 9.50 3.43 -6.91
CA GLN A 36 9.66 3.98 -8.26
C GLN A 36 8.36 4.63 -8.72
N ILE A 37 8.47 5.83 -9.26
CA ILE A 37 7.34 6.66 -9.70
C ILE A 37 7.29 6.64 -11.24
N THR A 38 6.14 6.26 -11.80
CA THR A 38 5.90 6.31 -13.25
C THR A 38 4.54 6.94 -13.55
N ARG A 39 4.36 7.54 -14.74
CA ARG A 39 3.11 8.23 -15.15
C ARG A 39 2.60 7.71 -16.50
N PRO A 40 2.18 6.44 -16.59
CA PRO A 40 1.74 5.85 -17.86
C PRO A 40 0.39 6.38 -18.37
N LEU A 41 -0.42 6.99 -17.50
CA LEU A 41 -1.80 7.43 -17.78
C LEU A 41 -1.92 8.97 -17.83
N GLY A 42 -0.81 9.69 -18.02
CA GLY A 42 -0.78 11.16 -18.09
C GLY A 42 -0.29 11.82 -16.79
N SER A 43 -0.34 13.16 -16.75
CA SER A 43 0.34 13.95 -15.72
C SER A 43 -0.21 13.78 -14.31
N ASN A 44 -1.48 13.44 -14.14
CA ASN A 44 -2.14 13.47 -12.83
C ASN A 44 -2.18 12.13 -12.11
N ALA A 45 -2.00 11.02 -12.83
CA ALA A 45 -2.03 9.68 -12.28
C ALA A 45 -0.60 9.17 -12.07
N VAL A 46 -0.25 8.89 -10.81
CA VAL A 46 1.05 8.37 -10.41
C VAL A 46 0.92 6.89 -10.15
N LEU A 47 1.69 6.09 -10.87
CA LEU A 47 1.90 4.68 -10.56
C LEU A 47 3.17 4.58 -9.71
N MET A 48 2.99 4.24 -8.44
CA MET A 48 4.07 3.92 -7.52
C MET A 48 4.31 2.41 -7.52
N TYR A 49 5.52 2.02 -7.85
CA TYR A 49 6.00 0.68 -7.66
C TYR A 49 6.75 0.62 -6.33
N VAL A 50 6.22 -0.14 -5.37
CA VAL A 50 6.80 -0.25 -4.03
C VAL A 50 7.39 -1.64 -3.87
N VAL A 51 8.68 -1.74 -3.61
CA VAL A 51 9.35 -2.98 -3.23
C VAL A 51 9.62 -2.93 -1.74
N LEU A 52 9.16 -3.96 -1.03
CA LEU A 52 9.33 -4.08 0.42
C LEU A 52 10.14 -5.35 0.72
N GLY A 53 11.40 -5.16 1.08
CA GLY A 53 12.36 -6.26 1.24
C GLY A 53 12.50 -7.10 -0.03
N ARG A 54 12.40 -8.44 0.11
CA ARG A 54 12.57 -9.39 -1.01
C ARG A 54 11.28 -10.05 -1.47
N THR A 55 10.21 -9.94 -0.68
CA THR A 55 9.05 -10.83 -0.78
C THR A 55 7.80 -10.13 -1.28
N LEU A 56 7.68 -8.81 -1.09
CA LEU A 56 6.47 -8.06 -1.42
C LEU A 56 6.79 -6.96 -2.43
N ARG A 57 6.02 -6.94 -3.51
CA ARG A 57 5.97 -5.85 -4.49
C ARG A 57 4.54 -5.35 -4.54
N SER A 58 4.32 -4.04 -4.53
CA SER A 58 3.00 -3.46 -4.74
C SER A 58 3.01 -2.43 -5.85
N VAL A 59 1.83 -2.29 -6.46
CA VAL A 59 1.52 -1.21 -7.38
C VAL A 59 0.42 -0.39 -6.73
N VAL A 60 0.70 0.90 -6.51
CA VAL A 60 -0.25 1.86 -5.95
C VAL A 60 -0.49 2.93 -7.01
N ILE A 61 -1.75 3.16 -7.36
CA ILE A 61 -2.15 4.25 -8.26
C ILE A 61 -2.67 5.40 -7.40
N LEU A 62 -2.01 6.55 -7.54
CA LEU A 62 -2.48 7.80 -6.98
C LEU A 62 -3.05 8.70 -8.07
N LYS A 63 -4.09 9.46 -7.75
CA LYS A 63 -4.54 10.60 -8.54
C LYS A 63 -4.49 11.83 -7.64
N GLY A 64 -3.47 12.66 -7.84
CA GLY A 64 -3.04 13.62 -6.81
C GLY A 64 -2.57 12.87 -5.55
N TRP A 65 -3.22 13.10 -4.41
CA TRP A 65 -2.98 12.38 -3.15
C TRP A 65 -3.95 11.23 -2.89
N LEU A 66 -5.00 11.08 -3.71
CA LEU A 66 -5.96 10.00 -3.52
C LEU A 66 -5.39 8.68 -4.00
N ILE A 67 -5.41 7.66 -3.15
CA ILE A 67 -5.13 6.28 -3.53
C ILE A 67 -6.38 5.72 -4.21
N GLU A 68 -6.30 5.50 -5.53
CA GLU A 68 -7.43 4.97 -6.30
C GLU A 68 -7.41 3.44 -6.38
N TRP A 69 -6.21 2.84 -6.36
CA TRP A 69 -6.08 1.41 -6.55
C TRP A 69 -4.77 0.88 -6.00
N VAL A 70 -4.83 -0.31 -5.40
CA VAL A 70 -3.65 -1.02 -4.87
C VAL A 70 -3.72 -2.49 -5.23
N VAL A 71 -2.60 -3.03 -5.71
CA VAL A 71 -2.39 -4.47 -5.84
C VAL A 71 -1.05 -4.89 -5.26
N ILE A 72 -1.06 -6.01 -4.55
CA ILE A 72 0.12 -6.60 -3.92
C ILE A 72 0.44 -7.93 -4.60
N ARG A 73 1.73 -8.19 -4.79
CA ARG A 73 2.27 -9.37 -5.46
C ARG A 73 3.52 -9.90 -4.78
N GLU A 74 3.78 -11.17 -5.08
CA GLU A 74 5.01 -11.86 -4.73
C GLU A 74 6.25 -11.22 -5.37
N GLY A 75 7.30 -11.13 -4.57
CA GLY A 75 8.63 -10.72 -4.98
C GLY A 75 9.40 -11.86 -5.62
N TYR A 76 9.27 -12.03 -6.94
CA TYR A 76 10.32 -12.47 -7.88
C TYR A 76 9.74 -12.59 -9.30
N ASP A 77 10.22 -11.79 -10.25
CA ASP A 77 10.29 -12.22 -11.65
C ASP A 77 11.48 -11.53 -12.34
N GLU A 78 12.66 -12.14 -12.23
CA GLU A 78 13.87 -11.71 -12.95
C GLU A 78 13.77 -11.88 -14.48
N ARG A 79 12.73 -12.55 -15.01
CA ARG A 79 12.64 -12.95 -16.43
C ARG A 79 11.48 -12.35 -17.20
N ARG A 80 10.49 -11.73 -16.56
CA ARG A 80 9.38 -11.08 -17.29
C ARG A 80 9.66 -9.60 -17.53
N ARG A 81 10.26 -9.33 -18.70
CA ARG A 81 10.13 -8.05 -19.43
C ARG A 81 8.67 -7.63 -19.68
N ASN A 82 7.71 -8.53 -19.44
CA ASN A 82 6.26 -8.32 -19.53
C ASN A 82 5.63 -8.18 -18.14
N PHE A 83 6.12 -7.25 -17.33
CA PHE A 83 5.41 -6.83 -16.11
C PHE A 83 4.08 -6.21 -16.52
N LYS A 84 2.98 -6.97 -16.41
CA LYS A 84 1.62 -6.40 -16.53
C LYS A 84 1.30 -5.76 -15.18
N PRO A 85 1.22 -4.43 -15.04
CA PRO A 85 1.06 -3.77 -13.74
C PRO A 85 -0.26 -4.10 -13.04
N MET A 86 -1.24 -4.67 -13.75
CA MET A 86 -2.63 -4.78 -13.29
C MET A 86 -3.18 -6.20 -13.08
N SER A 87 -2.37 -7.25 -13.23
CA SER A 87 -2.77 -8.62 -12.89
C SER A 87 -2.80 -8.90 -11.38
N GLU A 88 -3.63 -9.83 -10.95
CA GLU A 88 -3.70 -10.29 -9.55
C GLU A 88 -2.51 -11.21 -9.20
N SER A 89 -2.22 -11.34 -7.90
CA SER A 89 -1.29 -12.36 -7.40
C SER A 89 -1.89 -13.76 -7.51
N LYS A 90 -1.04 -14.78 -7.67
CA LYS A 90 -1.45 -16.20 -7.66
C LYS A 90 -1.39 -16.84 -6.28
N ILE A 91 -0.77 -16.16 -5.31
CA ILE A 91 -0.56 -16.70 -3.97
C ILE A 91 -1.60 -16.08 -3.04
N GLN A 92 -2.35 -16.95 -2.36
CA GLN A 92 -3.50 -16.56 -1.55
C GLN A 92 -3.17 -15.52 -0.47
N SER A 93 -1.98 -15.58 0.14
CA SER A 93 -1.56 -14.60 1.13
C SER A 93 -1.52 -13.19 0.55
N PHE A 94 -0.99 -12.99 -0.65
CA PHE A 94 -0.91 -11.67 -1.29
C PHE A 94 -2.26 -11.19 -1.84
N GLN A 95 -3.14 -12.11 -2.25
CA GLN A 95 -4.53 -11.77 -2.56
C GLN A 95 -5.23 -11.19 -1.32
N LYS A 96 -5.09 -11.85 -0.16
CA LYS A 96 -5.61 -11.33 1.11
C LYS A 96 -5.01 -9.99 1.51
N VAL A 97 -3.70 -9.83 1.34
CA VAL A 97 -3.07 -8.52 1.62
C VAL A 97 -3.61 -7.45 0.66
N THR A 98 -3.86 -7.78 -0.60
CA THR A 98 -4.48 -6.86 -1.58
C THR A 98 -5.88 -6.44 -1.13
N ASP A 99 -6.72 -7.37 -0.69
CA ASP A 99 -8.05 -7.06 -0.16
C ASP A 99 -7.94 -6.11 1.06
N ASN A 100 -7.04 -6.43 1.98
CA ASN A 100 -6.78 -5.62 3.16
C ASN A 100 -6.24 -4.22 2.80
N ALA A 101 -5.43 -4.09 1.76
CA ALA A 101 -4.91 -2.82 1.28
C ALA A 101 -6.01 -1.94 0.65
N ASN A 102 -6.94 -2.54 -0.10
CA ASN A 102 -8.10 -1.83 -0.64
C ASN A 102 -9.07 -1.37 0.47
N ALA A 103 -9.15 -2.08 1.59
CA ALA A 103 -9.86 -1.58 2.77
C ALA A 103 -9.07 -0.46 3.48
N ALA A 104 -7.76 -0.62 3.63
CA ALA A 104 -6.89 0.34 4.32
C ALA A 104 -6.83 1.70 3.60
N MET A 105 -6.83 1.73 2.27
CA MET A 105 -6.82 3.01 1.52
C MET A 105 -8.06 3.86 1.82
N LEU A 106 -9.22 3.22 2.02
CA LEU A 106 -10.45 3.92 2.39
C LEU A 106 -10.38 4.45 3.84
N HIS A 107 -9.77 3.67 4.73
CA HIS A 107 -9.59 4.08 6.13
C HIS A 107 -8.66 5.29 6.28
N PHE A 108 -7.53 5.30 5.55
CA PHE A 108 -6.56 6.39 5.64
C PHE A 108 -6.93 7.62 4.82
N CYS A 109 -7.99 7.56 4.01
CA CYS A 109 -8.47 8.71 3.24
C CYS A 109 -8.90 9.84 4.18
N ALA A 110 -8.13 10.94 4.16
CA ALA A 110 -8.29 12.10 5.01
C ALA A 110 -8.38 13.35 4.10
N PRO A 111 -9.60 13.74 3.67
CA PRO A 111 -9.78 14.81 2.69
C PRO A 111 -9.19 16.16 3.11
N THR A 112 -9.01 16.40 4.41
CA THR A 112 -8.44 17.64 4.95
C THR A 112 -6.92 17.60 5.10
N HIS A 113 -6.30 16.41 5.07
CA HIS A 113 -4.86 16.23 5.20
C HIS A 113 -4.39 15.13 4.23
N PRO A 114 -4.48 15.38 2.91
CA PRO A 114 -4.36 14.33 1.91
C PRO A 114 -2.94 13.72 1.83
N GLU A 115 -1.89 14.48 2.13
CA GLU A 115 -0.52 13.97 2.25
C GLU A 115 -0.39 12.93 3.38
N LEU A 116 -1.09 13.16 4.49
CA LEU A 116 -1.08 12.26 5.64
C LEU A 116 -1.74 10.92 5.29
N SER A 117 -2.71 10.91 4.37
CA SER A 117 -3.33 9.67 3.87
C SER A 117 -2.33 8.75 3.23
N VAL A 118 -1.54 9.28 2.29
CA VAL A 118 -0.51 8.49 1.59
C VAL A 118 0.57 8.05 2.58
N LYS A 119 1.04 8.94 3.46
CA LYS A 119 2.05 8.59 4.47
C LYS A 119 1.57 7.48 5.41
N SER A 120 0.35 7.58 5.92
CA SER A 120 -0.24 6.59 6.84
C SER A 120 -0.42 5.25 6.14
N PHE A 121 -0.91 5.27 4.90
CA PHE A 121 -1.03 4.07 4.08
C PHE A 121 0.32 3.40 3.81
N LEU A 122 1.36 4.15 3.42
CA LEU A 122 2.70 3.61 3.19
C LEU A 122 3.30 3.03 4.48
N THR A 123 3.08 3.69 5.62
CA THR A 123 3.52 3.19 6.94
C THR A 123 2.84 1.87 7.29
N TRP A 124 1.53 1.77 7.05
CA TRP A 124 0.78 0.54 7.22
C TRP A 124 1.25 -0.56 6.26
N LEU A 125 1.47 -0.24 4.98
CA LEU A 125 1.97 -1.18 3.99
C LEU A 125 3.37 -1.70 4.35
N HIS A 126 4.24 -0.81 4.86
CA HIS A 126 5.58 -1.17 5.31
C HIS A 126 5.58 -2.21 6.44
N SER A 127 4.53 -2.28 7.25
CA SER A 127 4.40 -3.31 8.30
C SER A 127 4.33 -4.76 7.76
N TYR A 128 4.14 -4.95 6.45
CA TYR A 128 4.19 -6.26 5.81
C TYR A 128 5.60 -6.76 5.50
N ILE A 129 6.65 -5.98 5.81
CA ILE A 129 8.04 -6.44 5.70
C ILE A 129 8.28 -7.72 6.53
N THR A 130 7.50 -7.89 7.60
CA THR A 130 7.54 -9.05 8.48
C THR A 130 6.44 -10.09 8.20
N LEU A 131 5.75 -10.04 7.06
CA LEU A 131 4.60 -10.90 6.75
C LEU A 131 4.86 -12.40 7.03
N PHE A 132 6.04 -12.90 6.69
CA PHE A 132 6.40 -14.31 6.85
C PHE A 132 7.29 -14.60 8.07
N THR A 133 7.68 -13.59 8.84
CA THR A 133 8.65 -13.73 9.94
C THR A 133 8.06 -13.44 11.31
N GLN A 134 7.06 -12.57 11.40
CA GLN A 134 6.42 -12.21 12.66
C GLN A 134 5.16 -13.05 12.90
N PRO A 135 5.01 -13.69 14.07
CA PRO A 135 3.83 -14.47 14.40
C PRO A 135 2.62 -13.57 14.66
N CYS A 136 1.42 -14.15 14.60
CA CYS A 136 0.18 -13.47 14.97
C CYS A 136 0.21 -13.04 16.44
N LYS A 137 -0.15 -11.78 16.72
CA LYS A 137 -0.16 -11.22 18.08
C LYS A 137 -1.17 -11.90 19.03
N LYS A 138 -2.29 -12.42 18.51
CA LYS A 138 -3.34 -13.06 19.33
C LYS A 138 -3.05 -14.52 19.64
N CYS A 139 -2.72 -15.34 18.64
CA CYS A 139 -2.51 -16.78 18.83
C CYS A 139 -1.04 -17.21 18.94
N GLY A 140 -0.08 -16.32 18.65
CA GLY A 140 1.35 -16.62 18.71
C GLY A 140 1.88 -17.51 17.58
N LEU A 141 1.04 -17.96 16.65
CA LEU A 141 1.43 -18.83 15.52
C LEU A 141 1.84 -18.01 14.29
N HIS A 142 2.79 -18.54 13.53
CA HIS A 142 3.17 -18.02 12.21
C HIS A 142 2.19 -18.39 11.10
N LEU A 143 1.42 -19.46 11.26
CA LEU A 143 0.47 -19.93 10.26
C LEU A 143 -0.86 -20.31 10.91
N SER A 144 -1.95 -19.98 10.23
CA SER A 144 -3.30 -20.49 10.48
C SER A 144 -3.94 -20.79 9.13
N ASN A 145 -4.49 -21.99 8.95
CA ASN A 145 -5.04 -22.45 7.65
C ASN A 145 -4.05 -22.27 6.48
N ASN A 146 -2.77 -22.57 6.72
CA ASN A 146 -1.65 -22.37 5.78
C ASN A 146 -1.41 -20.93 5.34
N LEU A 147 -1.98 -19.95 6.04
CA LEU A 147 -1.78 -18.53 5.77
C LEU A 147 -1.01 -17.86 6.90
N PRO A 148 -0.06 -16.96 6.57
CA PRO A 148 0.57 -16.10 7.58
C PRO A 148 -0.43 -15.09 8.15
N PRO A 149 -0.04 -14.29 9.14
CA PRO A 149 -0.87 -13.19 9.63
C PRO A 149 -1.02 -12.12 8.52
N THR A 150 -2.04 -12.24 7.67
CA THR A 150 -2.26 -11.35 6.51
C THR A 150 -2.96 -10.05 6.87
N TRP A 151 -3.47 -9.91 8.09
CA TRP A 151 -4.13 -8.70 8.56
C TRP A 151 -3.18 -7.89 9.43
N ARG A 152 -3.27 -6.56 9.32
CA ARG A 152 -2.49 -5.60 10.09
C ARG A 152 -3.45 -4.59 10.69
N ASP A 153 -3.38 -4.39 12.00
CA ASP A 153 -4.16 -3.36 12.68
C ASP A 153 -3.83 -1.99 12.09
N LEU A 154 -4.85 -1.21 11.76
CA LEU A 154 -4.69 0.07 11.06
C LEU A 154 -4.02 1.15 11.94
N ARG A 155 -4.02 0.96 13.26
CA ARG A 155 -3.44 1.90 14.23
C ARG A 155 -2.14 1.39 14.82
N THR A 156 -2.10 0.12 15.25
CA THR A 156 -0.92 -0.45 15.94
C THR A 156 0.03 -1.18 15.01
N LEU A 157 -0.40 -1.50 13.79
CA LEU A 157 0.36 -2.26 12.79
C LEU A 157 0.66 -3.71 13.22
N ASP A 158 -0.01 -4.19 14.27
CA ASP A 158 0.21 -5.52 14.78
C ASP A 158 -0.31 -6.59 13.82
N PRO A 159 0.40 -7.74 13.70
CA PRO A 159 0.03 -8.82 12.80
C PRO A 159 -1.07 -9.72 13.37
N TYR A 160 -2.09 -10.01 12.57
CA TYR A 160 -3.13 -10.99 12.91
C TYR A 160 -3.49 -11.90 11.74
N HIS A 161 -3.88 -13.14 12.03
CA HIS A 161 -4.67 -13.93 11.09
C HIS A 161 -6.06 -13.32 10.95
N GLU A 162 -6.75 -13.61 9.85
CA GLU A 162 -8.11 -13.11 9.58
C GLU A 162 -9.11 -13.45 10.69
N GLU A 163 -9.01 -14.64 11.28
CA GLU A 163 -9.86 -15.11 12.38
C GLU A 163 -9.42 -14.56 13.75
N CYS A 164 -8.22 -13.98 13.81
CA CYS A 164 -7.60 -13.47 15.02
C CYS A 164 -7.75 -11.95 15.18
N LYS A 165 -8.49 -11.28 14.29
CA LYS A 165 -8.74 -9.85 14.39
C LYS A 165 -9.39 -9.50 15.74
N PRO A 166 -9.07 -8.34 16.34
CA PRO A 166 -9.75 -7.82 17.52
C PRO A 166 -11.23 -7.51 17.28
#